data_AF-A0A094IAF0-F1
#
_entry.id   AF-A0A094IAF0-F1
#
_cell.length_a   1.000
_cell.length_b   1.000
_cell.length_c   1.000
_cell.angle_alpha   90.00
_cell.angle_beta   90.00
_cell.angle_gamma   90.00
#
_symmetry.space_group_name_H-M   'P 1'
#
loop_
_entity.id
_entity.type
_entity.pdbx_description
1 polymer ?
#
loop_
_entity_poly.entity_id
_entity_poly.type
_entity_poly.pdbx_seq_one_letter_code
_entity_poly.pdbx_strand_id
1 'polypeptide(L)'
;MSDSQAAAAIAAAVRDFNTELWTLYAFGVLITALRTYARVKAVGFGDLQADDFLIWLAILLYTTQSTLAYFAVSHGQGLANNGMTDAERAALSVDSEEYELRVFGSKIQVIGWTCYCCLIFTLKMAVLFFYVRLTEGLNKRFRIRIWLGFGLVAATFIASIITIYGACQPLSKYWQINPDPGNVCQGAVARPIVWVTFISSVLTDIYLIMIPIPMLWGTRLKLANKIAATIVLGAGVFVLICSLLKTIFVIVDSTHGAELAGRWGTREAFVSVITTNLPMIFPLVRTWLKPLFGSALFSSRTPSKHPVGFRTIGGGYDGSNRTSNRRGRNDSNQHATSGLSVTESEEQIFQNVKMQNISIHSEPPSELQRPQDIVVNTEFHMTEERYMQNGQQNARQVPRPPPPLSYLKKDPSLAPKFVEELCRFHTASAMATRRVAKVDIELGGKAIKAGEGIIAVTQSGNRDADVFPNPDTFDMYRKRGAESAFGYGYGEHRCVAESLARAELEIVFSALFQTLPNLKLAVPLDGVSYSPPDKDVGITELPITW
;
A
#
# COMPACT_ATOMS: atom_id res chain seq x y z
N MET A 1 -41.23 42.61 -6.33
CA MET A 1 -41.01 41.66 -5.23
C MET A 1 -41.13 42.47 -3.95
N SER A 2 -42.03 42.14 -3.01
CA SER A 2 -42.11 42.91 -1.76
C SER A 2 -40.82 42.71 -0.96
N ASP A 3 -40.40 43.69 -0.16
CA ASP A 3 -39.20 43.58 0.69
C ASP A 3 -39.24 42.33 1.60
N SER A 4 -40.45 41.91 1.99
CA SER A 4 -40.69 40.67 2.73
C SER A 4 -40.38 39.39 1.94
N GLN A 5 -40.65 39.37 0.63
CA GLN A 5 -40.33 38.24 -0.24
C GLN A 5 -38.83 38.15 -0.51
N ALA A 6 -38.15 39.29 -0.65
CA ALA A 6 -36.70 39.34 -0.83
C ALA A 6 -35.97 38.87 0.45
N ALA A 7 -36.38 39.35 1.62
CA ALA A 7 -35.82 38.91 2.91
C ALA A 7 -36.02 37.40 3.15
N ALA A 8 -37.21 36.87 2.82
CA ALA A 8 -37.48 35.44 2.93
C ALA A 8 -36.62 34.59 1.98
N ALA A 9 -36.37 35.07 0.76
CA ALA A 9 -35.51 34.38 -0.21
C ALA A 9 -34.04 34.33 0.26
N ILE A 10 -33.52 35.44 0.82
CA ILE A 10 -32.16 35.50 1.38
C ILE A 10 -32.02 34.53 2.57
N ALA A 11 -32.99 34.54 3.48
CA ALA A 11 -32.99 33.62 4.63
C ALA A 11 -33.03 32.14 4.19
N ALA A 12 -33.78 31.82 3.13
CA ALA A 12 -33.81 30.48 2.56
C ALA A 12 -32.45 30.09 1.95
N ALA A 13 -31.81 30.98 1.19
CA ALA A 13 -30.50 30.74 0.59
C ALA A 13 -29.41 30.49 1.66
N VAL A 14 -29.39 31.29 2.74
CA VAL A 14 -28.47 31.09 3.87
C VAL A 14 -28.70 29.74 4.55
N ARG A 15 -29.97 29.35 4.74
CA ARG A 15 -30.32 28.04 5.33
C ARG A 15 -29.86 26.88 4.44
N ASP A 16 -30.06 26.98 3.14
CA ASP A 16 -29.65 25.95 2.18
C ASP A 16 -28.12 25.80 2.16
N PHE A 17 -27.39 26.91 2.14
CA PHE A 17 -25.92 26.90 2.26
C PHE A 17 -25.45 26.25 3.56
N ASN A 18 -26.04 26.64 4.71
CA ASN A 18 -25.66 26.08 6.02
C ASN A 18 -25.98 24.59 6.11
N THR A 19 -27.11 24.15 5.55
CA THR A 19 -27.49 22.75 5.51
C THR A 19 -26.49 21.95 4.67
N GLU A 20 -26.12 22.45 3.49
CA GLU A 20 -25.10 21.85 2.62
C GLU A 20 -23.74 21.75 3.36
N LEU A 21 -23.27 22.87 3.94
CA LEU A 21 -22.01 22.99 4.66
C LEU A 21 -21.87 21.96 5.79
N TRP A 22 -22.85 21.91 6.70
CA TRP A 22 -22.79 21.01 7.86
C TRP A 22 -23.02 19.55 7.49
N THR A 23 -23.80 19.28 6.44
CA THR A 23 -23.99 17.92 5.93
C THR A 23 -22.67 17.39 5.37
N LEU A 24 -22.01 18.14 4.48
CA LEU A 24 -20.71 17.76 3.91
C LEU A 24 -19.64 17.60 4.99
N TYR A 25 -19.61 18.50 5.98
CA TYR A 25 -18.71 18.39 7.12
C TYR A 25 -18.94 17.09 7.92
N ALA A 26 -20.20 16.79 8.28
CA ALA A 26 -20.54 15.60 9.05
C ALA A 26 -20.13 14.30 8.32
N PHE A 27 -20.38 14.21 7.01
CA PHE A 27 -19.92 13.07 6.21
C PHE A 27 -18.38 12.97 6.15
N GLY A 28 -17.68 14.09 6.02
CA GLY A 28 -16.21 14.11 6.02
C GLY A 28 -15.60 13.62 7.34
N VAL A 29 -16.16 14.05 8.47
CA VAL A 29 -15.74 13.58 9.81
C VAL A 29 -16.06 12.11 10.00
N LEU A 30 -17.26 11.66 9.61
CA LEU A 30 -17.66 10.25 9.69
C LEU A 30 -16.73 9.33 8.91
N ILE A 31 -16.36 9.72 7.68
CA ILE A 31 -15.46 8.94 6.83
C ILE A 31 -14.05 8.91 7.43
N THR A 32 -13.58 10.01 8.03
CA THR A 32 -12.28 10.05 8.72
C THR A 32 -12.28 9.18 9.99
N ALA A 33 -13.37 9.17 10.75
CA ALA A 33 -13.55 8.28 11.89
C ALA A 33 -13.56 6.81 11.44
N LEU A 34 -14.24 6.50 10.34
CA LEU A 34 -14.25 5.16 9.75
C LEU A 34 -12.86 4.72 9.29
N ARG A 35 -12.09 5.61 8.65
CA ARG A 35 -10.67 5.37 8.34
C ARG A 35 -9.90 5.03 9.61
N THR A 36 -10.00 5.86 10.64
CA THR A 36 -9.24 5.69 11.88
C THR A 36 -9.59 4.35 12.52
N TYR A 37 -10.87 3.98 12.57
CA TYR A 37 -11.31 2.67 13.03
C TYR A 37 -10.73 1.52 12.17
N ALA A 38 -10.78 1.63 10.84
CA ALA A 38 -10.20 0.63 9.94
C ALA A 38 -8.69 0.43 10.19
N ARG A 39 -7.98 1.53 10.45
CA ARG A 39 -6.54 1.55 10.73
C ARG A 39 -6.23 0.94 12.09
N VAL A 40 -6.88 1.41 13.14
CA VAL A 40 -6.72 0.88 14.51
C VAL A 40 -7.07 -0.60 14.57
N LYS A 41 -8.15 -1.03 13.92
CA LYS A 41 -8.54 -2.44 13.88
C LYS A 41 -7.46 -3.31 13.22
N ALA A 42 -6.78 -2.77 12.22
CA ALA A 42 -5.84 -3.55 11.45
C ALA A 42 -4.44 -3.55 12.07
N VAL A 43 -3.86 -2.39 12.44
CA VAL A 43 -2.50 -2.32 13.02
C VAL A 43 -2.43 -2.14 14.55
N GLY A 44 -3.56 -1.93 15.22
CA GLY A 44 -3.57 -1.53 16.62
C GLY A 44 -3.22 -0.05 16.84
N PHE A 45 -3.23 0.39 18.10
CA PHE A 45 -2.92 1.79 18.46
C PHE A 45 -1.42 2.11 18.48
N GLY A 46 -0.55 1.09 18.63
CA GLY A 46 0.90 1.28 18.75
C GLY A 46 1.62 1.61 17.44
N ASP A 47 1.06 1.17 16.30
CA ASP A 47 1.69 1.27 14.98
C ASP A 47 1.02 2.30 14.05
N LEU A 48 0.42 3.34 14.63
CA LEU A 48 -0.12 4.46 13.84
C LEU A 48 1.02 5.30 13.26
N GLN A 49 0.91 5.65 11.98
CA GLN A 49 1.94 6.39 11.24
C GLN A 49 1.59 7.88 11.13
N ALA A 50 2.51 8.67 10.58
CA ALA A 50 2.34 10.12 10.44
C ALA A 50 1.06 10.52 9.69
N ASP A 51 0.63 9.77 8.67
CA ASP A 51 -0.61 10.05 7.93
C ASP A 51 -1.87 9.87 8.78
N ASP A 52 -1.84 8.96 9.77
CA ASP A 52 -2.94 8.72 10.70
C ASP A 52 -3.12 9.89 11.69
N PHE A 53 -2.06 10.66 11.98
CA PHE A 53 -2.14 11.88 12.81
C PHE A 53 -2.47 13.12 11.98
N LEU A 54 -1.85 13.24 10.79
CA LEU A 54 -2.08 14.38 9.88
C LEU A 54 -3.55 14.49 9.46
N ILE A 55 -4.28 13.38 9.36
CA ILE A 55 -5.69 13.42 8.99
C ILE A 55 -6.57 14.07 10.07
N TRP A 56 -6.25 13.90 11.36
CA TRP A 56 -6.97 14.57 12.43
C TRP A 56 -6.61 16.05 12.54
N LEU A 57 -5.35 16.41 12.24
CA LEU A 57 -4.97 17.80 12.03
C LEU A 57 -5.75 18.42 10.87
N ALA A 58 -5.92 17.69 9.77
CA ALA A 58 -6.75 18.12 8.64
C ALA A 58 -8.22 18.29 9.05
N ILE A 59 -8.78 17.42 9.89
CA ILE A 59 -10.13 17.60 10.42
C ILE A 59 -10.24 18.87 11.28
N LEU A 60 -9.28 19.15 12.16
CA LEU A 60 -9.26 20.40 12.93
C LEU A 60 -9.30 21.65 12.02
N LEU A 61 -8.47 21.63 10.97
CA LEU A 61 -8.43 22.70 9.97
C LEU A 61 -9.72 22.78 9.15
N TYR A 62 -10.32 21.63 8.81
CA TYR A 62 -11.59 21.56 8.10
C TYR A 62 -12.75 22.08 8.96
N THR A 63 -12.79 21.75 10.25
CA THR A 63 -13.74 22.33 11.22
C THR A 63 -13.59 23.84 11.28
N THR A 64 -12.36 24.33 11.34
CA THR A 64 -12.07 25.76 11.37
C THR A 64 -12.56 26.44 10.09
N GLN A 65 -12.24 25.87 8.92
CA GLN A 65 -12.69 26.39 7.63
C GLN A 65 -14.22 26.40 7.50
N SER A 66 -14.90 25.31 7.88
CA SER A 66 -16.37 25.23 7.85
C SER A 66 -17.00 26.25 8.80
N THR A 67 -16.42 26.44 9.98
CA THR A 67 -16.89 27.43 10.95
C THR A 67 -16.71 28.86 10.43
N LEU A 68 -15.56 29.17 9.81
CA LEU A 68 -15.32 30.47 9.17
C LEU A 68 -16.30 30.72 8.03
N ALA A 69 -16.58 29.71 7.20
CA ALA A 69 -17.57 29.82 6.12
C ALA A 69 -18.99 30.07 6.67
N TYR A 70 -19.37 29.40 7.76
CA TYR A 70 -20.63 29.63 8.46
C TYR A 70 -20.73 31.07 8.98
N PHE A 71 -19.69 31.60 9.63
CA PHE A 71 -19.68 32.98 10.13
C PHE A 71 -19.66 34.01 9.00
N ALA A 72 -18.95 33.75 7.90
CA ALA A 72 -18.93 34.63 6.73
C ALA A 72 -20.34 34.85 6.17
N VAL A 73 -21.14 33.79 6.06
CA VAL A 73 -22.49 33.85 5.47
C VAL A 73 -23.56 34.22 6.50
N SER A 74 -23.54 33.61 7.68
CA SER A 74 -24.61 33.75 8.67
C SER A 74 -24.49 35.02 9.52
N HIS A 75 -23.26 35.45 9.83
CA HIS A 75 -23.02 36.68 10.59
C HIS A 75 -22.62 37.83 9.66
N GLY A 76 -21.64 37.61 8.78
CA GLY A 76 -21.13 38.62 7.86
C GLY A 76 -22.03 38.91 6.65
N GLN A 77 -23.15 38.20 6.48
CA GLN A 77 -24.07 38.31 5.34
C GLN A 77 -23.39 38.17 3.96
N GLY A 78 -22.21 37.53 3.90
CA GLY A 78 -21.40 37.45 2.70
C GLY A 78 -20.76 38.78 2.27
N LEU A 79 -20.89 39.84 3.07
CA LEU A 79 -20.36 41.17 2.77
C LEU A 79 -18.86 41.25 3.06
N ALA A 80 -18.11 41.91 2.19
CA ALA A 80 -16.69 42.21 2.36
C ALA A 80 -16.34 43.52 1.62
N ASN A 81 -15.05 43.87 1.56
CA ASN A 81 -14.57 45.10 0.92
C ASN A 81 -14.55 45.09 -0.63
N ASN A 82 -15.20 44.12 -1.27
CA ASN A 82 -15.34 43.98 -2.73
C ASN A 82 -16.80 44.24 -3.18
N GLY A 83 -17.02 44.27 -4.49
CA GLY A 83 -18.37 44.35 -5.07
C GLY A 83 -19.10 45.69 -4.84
N MET A 84 -18.37 46.77 -4.59
CA MET A 84 -18.92 48.13 -4.41
C MET A 84 -18.32 49.10 -5.42
N THR A 85 -19.15 50.00 -5.91
CA THR A 85 -18.73 51.20 -6.68
C THR A 85 -18.15 52.27 -5.77
N ASP A 86 -17.36 53.19 -6.32
CA ASP A 86 -16.77 54.29 -5.55
C ASP A 86 -17.83 55.21 -4.92
N ALA A 87 -18.98 55.37 -5.59
CA ALA A 87 -20.11 56.13 -5.07
C ALA A 87 -20.74 55.47 -3.84
N GLU A 88 -20.94 54.15 -3.87
CA GLU A 88 -21.46 53.37 -2.72
C GLU A 88 -20.46 53.39 -1.55
N ARG A 89 -19.14 53.30 -1.83
CA ARG A 89 -18.10 53.41 -0.79
C ARG A 89 -18.07 54.77 -0.12
N ALA A 90 -18.29 55.84 -0.87
CA ALA A 90 -18.33 57.20 -0.34
C ALA A 90 -19.63 57.49 0.43
N ALA A 91 -20.74 56.85 0.06
CA ALA A 91 -22.03 57.01 0.72
C ALA A 91 -22.15 56.19 2.03
N LEU A 92 -21.32 55.17 2.21
CA LEU A 92 -21.37 54.31 3.40
C LEU A 92 -20.80 55.01 4.63
N SER A 93 -21.63 55.19 5.65
CA SER A 93 -21.21 55.74 6.95
C SER A 93 -20.35 54.75 7.72
N VAL A 94 -19.28 55.24 8.36
CA VAL A 94 -18.38 54.44 9.20
C VAL A 94 -19.10 53.86 10.42
N ASP A 95 -20.12 54.54 10.93
CA ASP A 95 -20.90 54.11 12.10
C ASP A 95 -22.06 53.16 11.73
N SER A 96 -22.19 52.77 10.46
CA SER A 96 -23.27 51.88 10.02
C SER A 96 -22.97 50.41 10.32
N GLU A 97 -24.03 49.63 10.58
CA GLU A 97 -23.92 48.18 10.79
C GLU A 97 -23.31 47.48 9.56
N GLU A 98 -23.64 47.94 8.35
CA GLU A 98 -23.08 47.40 7.11
C GLU A 98 -21.55 47.59 7.02
N TYR A 99 -21.01 48.73 7.49
CA TYR A 99 -19.58 48.97 7.51
C TYR A 99 -18.84 47.95 8.40
N GLU A 100 -19.36 47.72 9.61
CA GLU A 100 -18.81 46.73 10.54
C GLU A 100 -18.87 45.30 9.97
N LEU A 101 -19.98 44.92 9.34
CA LEU A 101 -20.13 43.61 8.70
C LEU A 101 -19.14 43.41 7.56
N ARG A 102 -18.89 44.43 6.73
CA ARG A 102 -17.89 44.37 5.65
C ARG A 102 -16.46 44.27 6.16
N VAL A 103 -16.11 45.02 7.21
CA VAL A 103 -14.80 44.92 7.88
C VAL A 103 -14.60 43.52 8.46
N PHE A 104 -15.62 42.99 9.12
CA PHE A 104 -15.63 41.64 9.67
C PHE A 104 -15.44 40.58 8.58
N GLY A 105 -16.25 40.64 7.51
CA GLY A 105 -16.17 39.70 6.39
C GLY A 105 -14.82 39.73 5.69
N SER A 106 -14.25 40.92 5.45
CA SER A 106 -12.89 41.07 4.91
C SER A 106 -11.82 40.38 5.75
N LYS A 107 -11.88 40.49 7.09
CA LYS A 107 -10.95 39.79 7.99
C LYS A 107 -11.13 38.27 7.90
N ILE A 108 -12.38 37.79 7.90
CA ILE A 108 -12.68 36.37 7.76
C ILE A 108 -12.15 35.81 6.44
N GLN A 109 -12.23 36.56 5.33
CA GLN A 109 -11.73 36.06 4.04
C GLN A 109 -10.21 35.80 4.05
N VAL A 110 -9.41 36.67 4.65
CA VAL A 110 -7.95 36.47 4.76
C VAL A 110 -7.62 35.25 5.64
N ILE A 111 -8.32 35.11 6.77
CA ILE A 111 -8.16 33.95 7.66
C ILE A 111 -8.63 32.67 6.94
N GLY A 112 -9.72 32.76 6.18
CA GLY A 112 -10.30 31.67 5.39
C GLY A 112 -9.33 31.14 4.34
N TRP A 113 -8.69 32.02 3.56
CA TRP A 113 -7.64 31.65 2.62
C TRP A 113 -6.47 30.93 3.31
N THR A 114 -6.04 31.43 4.46
CA THR A 114 -4.95 30.83 5.24
C THR A 114 -5.33 29.43 5.71
N CYS A 115 -6.51 29.27 6.32
CA CYS A 115 -7.00 27.97 6.80
C CYS A 115 -7.17 26.98 5.65
N TYR A 116 -7.69 27.43 4.50
CA TYR A 116 -7.82 26.63 3.29
C TYR A 116 -6.45 26.13 2.79
N CYS A 117 -5.45 27.02 2.69
CA CYS A 117 -4.11 26.63 2.27
C CYS A 117 -3.48 25.61 3.23
N CYS A 118 -3.64 25.79 4.55
CA CYS A 118 -3.19 24.84 5.56
C CYS A 118 -3.90 23.48 5.45
N LEU A 119 -5.23 23.48 5.23
CA LEU A 119 -6.00 22.25 5.06
C LEU A 119 -5.51 21.45 3.85
N ILE A 120 -5.44 22.09 2.68
CA ILE A 120 -5.03 21.44 1.44
C ILE A 120 -3.59 20.94 1.53
N PHE A 121 -2.68 21.73 2.12
CA PHE A 121 -1.31 21.30 2.40
C PHE A 121 -1.29 20.03 3.27
N THR A 122 -2.03 20.02 4.39
CA THR A 122 -2.06 18.89 5.33
C THR A 122 -2.61 17.62 4.67
N LEU A 123 -3.70 17.74 3.89
CA LEU A 123 -4.26 16.61 3.14
C LEU A 123 -3.26 16.06 2.11
N LYS A 124 -2.58 16.94 1.36
CA LYS A 124 -1.54 16.54 0.39
C LYS A 124 -0.35 15.87 1.05
N MET A 125 0.08 16.35 2.21
CA MET A 125 1.12 15.69 3.02
C MET A 125 0.67 14.29 3.46
N ALA A 126 -0.58 14.14 3.92
CA ALA A 126 -1.12 12.83 4.31
C ALA A 126 -1.14 11.83 3.12
N VAL A 127 -1.48 12.29 1.91
CA VAL A 127 -1.41 11.46 0.69
C VAL A 127 0.03 11.06 0.36
N LEU A 128 1.00 11.97 0.49
CA LEU A 128 2.41 11.67 0.23
C LEU A 128 2.97 10.65 1.24
N PHE A 129 2.66 10.78 2.53
CA PHE A 129 3.04 9.77 3.54
C PHE A 129 2.38 8.43 3.25
N PHE A 130 1.11 8.42 2.82
CA PHE A 130 0.47 7.22 2.33
C PHE A 130 1.22 6.59 1.13
N TYR A 131 1.71 7.39 0.18
CA TYR A 131 2.53 6.89 -0.92
C TYR A 131 3.89 6.38 -0.48
N VAL A 132 4.55 7.00 0.50
CA VAL A 132 5.78 6.46 1.10
C VAL A 132 5.50 5.05 1.59
N ARG A 133 4.42 4.89 2.38
CA ARG A 133 4.00 3.61 2.94
C ARG A 133 3.65 2.59 1.86
N LEU A 134 2.90 2.98 0.84
CA LEU A 134 2.53 2.10 -0.28
C LEU A 134 3.74 1.62 -1.08
N THR A 135 4.80 2.43 -1.12
CA THR A 135 6.02 2.14 -1.87
C THR A 135 7.16 1.62 -1.00
N GLU A 136 6.90 1.27 0.26
CA GLU A 136 7.85 0.53 1.10
C GLU A 136 8.18 -0.82 0.44
N GLY A 137 9.47 -1.07 0.21
CA GLY A 137 9.95 -2.26 -0.51
C GLY A 137 10.04 -2.12 -2.04
N LEU A 138 9.60 -0.99 -2.64
CA LEU A 138 9.77 -0.74 -4.08
C LEU A 138 11.09 -0.03 -4.42
N ASN A 139 11.48 -0.10 -5.70
CA ASN A 139 12.73 0.43 -6.22
C ASN A 139 12.94 1.93 -5.86
N LYS A 140 14.19 2.30 -5.52
CA LYS A 140 14.61 3.65 -5.08
C LYS A 140 14.11 4.79 -5.99
N ARG A 141 13.90 4.51 -7.28
CA ARG A 141 13.35 5.48 -8.26
C ARG A 141 11.97 6.03 -7.89
N PHE A 142 11.09 5.21 -7.31
CA PHE A 142 9.76 5.67 -6.88
C PHE A 142 9.84 6.59 -5.66
N ARG A 143 10.73 6.26 -4.71
CA ARG A 143 10.96 7.07 -3.52
C ARG A 143 11.45 8.49 -3.87
N ILE A 144 12.32 8.63 -4.88
CA ILE A 144 12.77 9.95 -5.38
C ILE A 144 11.59 10.80 -5.85
N ARG A 145 10.63 10.23 -6.59
CA ARG A 145 9.44 10.96 -7.07
C ARG A 145 8.56 11.44 -5.92
N ILE A 146 8.41 10.62 -4.87
CA ILE A 146 7.63 11.02 -3.69
C ILE A 146 8.31 12.17 -2.94
N TRP A 147 9.64 12.13 -2.78
CA TRP A 147 10.41 13.23 -2.18
C TRP A 147 10.34 14.54 -2.98
N LEU A 148 10.38 14.46 -4.31
CA LEU A 148 10.12 15.62 -5.17
C LEU A 148 8.69 16.16 -4.96
N GLY A 149 7.72 15.27 -4.73
CA GLY A 149 6.36 15.64 -4.36
C GLY A 149 6.28 16.43 -3.04
N PHE A 150 7.00 15.98 -2.00
CA PHE A 150 7.11 16.72 -0.74
C PHE A 150 7.67 18.13 -0.95
N GLY A 151 8.75 18.25 -1.74
CA GLY A 151 9.35 19.55 -2.08
C GLY A 151 8.37 20.46 -2.82
N LEU A 152 7.65 19.93 -3.81
CA LEU A 152 6.67 20.68 -4.59
C LEU A 152 5.49 21.19 -3.73
N VAL A 153 4.94 20.33 -2.88
CA VAL A 153 3.82 20.68 -1.98
C VAL A 153 4.26 21.73 -0.95
N ALA A 154 5.46 21.60 -0.38
CA ALA A 154 6.00 22.60 0.54
C ALA A 154 6.26 23.95 -0.14
N ALA A 155 6.89 23.95 -1.31
CA ALA A 155 7.20 25.17 -2.04
C ALA A 155 5.93 25.95 -2.45
N THR A 156 4.92 25.25 -2.94
CA THR A 156 3.64 25.85 -3.36
C THR A 156 2.81 26.35 -2.17
N PHE A 157 2.84 25.65 -1.02
CA PHE A 157 2.27 26.14 0.22
C PHE A 157 2.95 27.44 0.69
N ILE A 158 4.27 27.47 0.75
CA ILE A 158 5.04 28.67 1.15
C ILE A 158 4.72 29.84 0.22
N ALA A 159 4.68 29.61 -1.10
CA ALA A 159 4.32 30.63 -2.08
C ALA A 159 2.89 31.18 -1.87
N SER A 160 1.94 30.32 -1.54
CA SER A 160 0.56 30.73 -1.24
C SER A 160 0.47 31.59 0.02
N ILE A 161 1.15 31.19 1.11
CA ILE A 161 1.18 31.97 2.36
C ILE A 161 1.86 33.32 2.17
N ILE A 162 3.02 33.34 1.48
CA ILE A 162 3.71 34.60 1.15
C ILE A 162 2.79 35.51 0.33
N THR A 163 2.02 34.96 -0.61
CA THR A 163 1.10 35.75 -1.43
C THR A 163 -0.06 36.32 -0.61
N ILE A 164 -0.64 35.55 0.31
CA ILE A 164 -1.75 36.00 1.16
C ILE A 164 -1.35 37.20 2.03
N TYR A 165 -0.15 37.19 2.62
CA TYR A 165 0.28 38.27 3.51
C TYR A 165 1.14 39.33 2.84
N GLY A 166 1.83 38.99 1.75
CA GLY A 166 2.76 39.86 1.03
C GLY A 166 2.13 40.67 -0.10
N ALA A 167 0.98 40.26 -0.65
CA ALA A 167 0.37 40.96 -1.78
C ALA A 167 -0.14 42.35 -1.40
N CYS A 168 -0.69 42.53 -0.20
CA CYS A 168 -1.25 43.79 0.27
C CYS A 168 -0.51 44.30 1.51
N GLN A 169 0.18 45.44 1.37
CA GLN A 169 0.94 46.09 2.44
C GLN A 169 0.53 47.58 2.56
N PRO A 170 0.22 48.09 3.77
CA PRO A 170 0.06 47.35 5.03
C PRO A 170 -1.19 46.45 5.04
N LEU A 171 -1.17 45.39 5.87
CA LEU A 171 -2.27 44.43 5.99
C LEU A 171 -3.63 45.07 6.34
N SER A 172 -3.62 46.24 6.97
CA SER A 172 -4.85 46.99 7.30
C SER A 172 -5.71 47.35 6.09
N LYS A 173 -5.10 47.40 4.89
CA LYS A 173 -5.83 47.64 3.65
C LYS A 173 -6.75 46.48 3.24
N TYR A 174 -6.56 45.27 3.78
CA TYR A 174 -7.47 44.15 3.52
C TYR A 174 -8.89 44.38 4.03
N TRP A 175 -9.05 45.22 5.05
CA TRP A 175 -10.34 45.59 5.62
C TRP A 175 -10.62 47.09 5.50
N GLN A 176 -9.95 47.76 4.55
CA GLN A 176 -10.26 49.14 4.18
C GLN A 176 -11.43 49.16 3.19
N ILE A 177 -12.45 49.98 3.47
CA ILE A 177 -13.63 50.14 2.61
C ILE A 177 -13.52 51.40 1.73
N ASN A 178 -13.12 52.53 2.31
CA ASN A 178 -12.99 53.81 1.61
C ASN A 178 -11.67 54.50 2.02
N PRO A 179 -10.82 54.98 1.09
CA PRO A 179 -10.90 54.85 -0.38
C PRO A 179 -10.73 53.39 -0.86
N ASP A 180 -11.07 53.09 -2.12
CA ASP A 180 -10.91 51.73 -2.68
C ASP A 180 -9.45 51.26 -2.54
N PRO A 181 -9.17 50.17 -1.80
CA PRO A 181 -7.82 49.66 -1.65
C PRO A 181 -7.29 48.96 -2.92
N GLY A 182 -8.14 48.78 -3.93
CA GLY A 182 -7.83 48.11 -5.19
C GLY A 182 -7.88 46.58 -5.08
N ASN A 183 -7.96 45.90 -6.23
CA ASN A 183 -8.19 44.44 -6.28
C ASN A 183 -7.16 43.61 -5.49
N VAL A 184 -5.90 44.05 -5.44
CA VAL A 184 -4.81 43.36 -4.73
C VAL A 184 -5.13 43.20 -3.23
N CYS A 185 -5.87 44.14 -2.66
CA CYS A 185 -6.23 44.20 -1.25
C CYS A 185 -7.70 43.81 -0.97
N GLN A 186 -8.43 43.33 -1.98
CA GLN A 186 -9.80 42.83 -1.83
C GLN A 186 -9.74 41.31 -1.60
N GLY A 187 -9.61 40.87 -0.35
CA GLY A 187 -9.28 39.48 0.00
C GLY A 187 -10.20 38.41 -0.62
N ALA A 188 -11.48 38.72 -0.86
CA ALA A 188 -12.43 37.82 -1.50
C ALA A 188 -12.13 37.54 -2.99
N VAL A 189 -11.53 38.50 -3.70
CA VAL A 189 -11.36 38.49 -5.17
C VAL A 189 -9.94 38.89 -5.62
N ALA A 190 -8.97 38.87 -4.70
CA ALA A 190 -7.62 39.33 -4.96
C ALA A 190 -6.92 38.44 -5.99
N ARG A 191 -6.66 38.99 -7.18
CA ARG A 191 -6.04 38.27 -8.31
C ARG A 191 -4.75 37.53 -7.92
N PRO A 192 -3.80 38.13 -7.15
CA PRO A 192 -2.59 37.41 -6.76
C PRO A 192 -2.89 36.14 -5.95
N ILE A 193 -3.79 36.22 -4.96
CA ILE A 193 -4.16 35.09 -4.11
C ILE A 193 -4.84 34.00 -4.95
N VAL A 194 -5.81 34.39 -5.78
CA VAL A 194 -6.56 33.47 -6.63
C VAL A 194 -5.65 32.72 -7.60
N TRP A 195 -4.79 33.43 -8.33
CA TRP A 195 -3.89 32.80 -9.31
C TRP A 195 -2.82 31.92 -8.67
N VAL A 196 -2.17 32.38 -7.59
CA VAL A 196 -1.12 31.59 -6.94
C VAL A 196 -1.69 30.33 -6.31
N THR A 197 -2.83 30.42 -5.63
CA THR A 197 -3.47 29.24 -5.02
C THR A 197 -4.00 28.27 -6.07
N PHE A 198 -4.57 28.77 -7.17
CA PHE A 198 -5.01 27.94 -8.30
C PHE A 198 -3.84 27.17 -8.93
N ILE A 199 -2.77 27.87 -9.34
CA ILE A 199 -1.60 27.26 -9.96
C ILE A 199 -0.95 26.25 -9.01
N SER A 200 -0.80 26.63 -7.75
CA SER A 200 -0.25 25.78 -6.68
C SER A 200 -1.06 24.49 -6.53
N SER A 201 -2.39 24.60 -6.50
CA SER A 201 -3.27 23.44 -6.34
C SER A 201 -3.23 22.52 -7.57
N VAL A 202 -3.37 23.08 -8.78
CA VAL A 202 -3.37 22.31 -10.03
C VAL A 202 -2.05 21.59 -10.26
N LEU A 203 -0.91 22.27 -10.07
CA LEU A 203 0.41 21.67 -10.25
C LEU A 203 0.64 20.50 -9.30
N THR A 204 0.27 20.68 -8.02
CA THR A 204 0.44 19.62 -7.01
C THR A 204 -0.52 18.45 -7.24
N ASP A 205 -1.77 18.69 -7.62
CA ASP A 205 -2.76 17.63 -7.88
C ASP A 205 -2.35 16.76 -9.09
N ILE A 206 -1.96 17.39 -10.20
CA ILE A 206 -1.46 16.68 -11.38
C ILE A 206 -0.25 15.83 -10.99
N TYR A 207 0.70 16.41 -10.24
CA TYR A 207 1.89 15.69 -9.83
C TYR A 207 1.56 14.46 -8.96
N LEU A 208 0.70 14.63 -7.95
CA LEU A 208 0.28 13.53 -7.06
C LEU A 208 -0.43 12.40 -7.84
N ILE A 209 -1.27 12.75 -8.80
CA ILE A 209 -1.93 11.78 -9.70
C ILE A 209 -0.90 11.03 -10.56
N MET A 210 0.17 11.67 -10.99
CA MET A 210 1.22 11.04 -11.82
C MET A 210 2.13 10.07 -11.07
N ILE A 211 2.24 10.16 -9.73
CA ILE A 211 3.09 9.27 -8.92
C ILE A 211 2.70 7.79 -9.09
N PRO A 212 1.43 7.37 -8.86
CA PRO A 212 1.04 5.96 -8.95
C PRO A 212 0.79 5.45 -10.38
N ILE A 213 0.62 6.32 -11.38
CA ILE A 213 0.24 5.92 -12.75
C ILE A 213 1.22 4.91 -13.39
N PRO A 214 2.55 5.11 -13.34
CA PRO A 214 3.51 4.15 -13.88
C PRO A 214 3.48 2.79 -13.18
N MET A 215 3.07 2.75 -11.90
CA MET A 215 2.88 1.50 -11.15
C MET A 215 1.62 0.77 -11.62
N LEU A 216 0.53 1.51 -11.86
CA LEU A 216 -0.75 0.94 -12.26
C LEU A 216 -0.76 0.39 -13.70
N TRP A 217 -0.05 1.03 -14.63
CA TRP A 217 0.00 0.56 -16.03
C TRP A 217 0.80 -0.73 -16.23
N GLY A 218 1.73 -1.04 -15.34
CA GLY A 218 2.53 -2.26 -15.40
C GLY A 218 1.80 -3.52 -14.92
N THR A 219 0.63 -3.38 -14.28
CA THR A 219 -0.04 -4.47 -13.56
C THR A 219 -1.37 -4.88 -14.17
N ARG A 220 -1.55 -6.18 -14.44
CA ARG A 220 -2.86 -6.78 -14.80
C ARG A 220 -3.73 -6.95 -13.56
N LEU A 221 -4.24 -5.84 -13.00
CA LEU A 221 -5.03 -5.87 -11.77
C LEU A 221 -6.45 -6.45 -11.98
N LYS A 222 -6.90 -7.24 -11.00
CA LYS A 222 -8.30 -7.74 -10.89
C LYS A 222 -9.29 -6.56 -10.92
N LEU A 223 -10.49 -6.78 -11.47
CA LEU A 223 -11.50 -5.73 -11.72
C LEU A 223 -11.81 -4.86 -10.48
N ALA A 224 -11.89 -5.44 -9.28
CA ALA A 224 -12.14 -4.70 -8.05
C ALA A 224 -11.01 -3.71 -7.69
N ASN A 225 -9.75 -4.08 -7.92
CA ASN A 225 -8.61 -3.20 -7.69
C ASN A 225 -8.51 -2.13 -8.79
N LYS A 226 -8.93 -2.46 -10.01
CA LYS A 226 -9.07 -1.49 -11.11
C LYS A 226 -10.16 -0.46 -10.81
N ILE A 227 -11.30 -0.88 -10.27
CA ILE A 227 -12.38 0.03 -9.85
C ILE A 227 -11.89 0.95 -8.72
N ALA A 228 -11.23 0.41 -7.69
CA ALA A 228 -10.70 1.23 -6.59
C ALA A 228 -9.66 2.26 -7.07
N ALA A 229 -8.70 1.83 -7.91
CA ALA A 229 -7.70 2.73 -8.49
C ALA A 229 -8.36 3.80 -9.38
N THR A 230 -9.33 3.44 -10.21
CA THR A 230 -10.08 4.38 -11.06
C THR A 230 -10.89 5.37 -10.21
N ILE A 231 -11.51 4.95 -9.11
CA ILE A 231 -12.26 5.84 -8.21
C ILE A 231 -11.31 6.86 -7.56
N VAL A 232 -10.15 6.42 -7.04
CA VAL A 232 -9.17 7.31 -6.42
C VAL A 232 -8.59 8.30 -7.44
N LEU A 233 -8.25 7.84 -8.65
CA LEU A 233 -7.79 8.68 -9.76
C LEU A 233 -8.86 9.66 -10.23
N GLY A 234 -10.10 9.20 -10.42
CA GLY A 234 -11.23 10.02 -10.86
C GLY A 234 -11.60 11.10 -9.84
N ALA A 235 -11.47 10.79 -8.55
CA ALA A 235 -11.74 11.77 -7.50
C ALA A 235 -10.64 12.84 -7.42
N GLY A 236 -9.38 12.52 -7.76
CA GLY A 236 -8.34 13.53 -7.98
C GLY A 236 -8.65 14.47 -9.15
N VAL A 237 -9.18 13.95 -10.25
CA VAL A 237 -9.66 14.78 -11.38
C VAL A 237 -10.82 15.69 -10.96
N PHE A 238 -11.73 15.21 -10.11
CA PHE A 238 -12.84 16.03 -9.60
C PHE A 238 -12.36 17.21 -8.74
N VAL A 239 -11.35 17.02 -7.88
CA VAL A 239 -10.74 18.10 -7.10
C VAL A 239 -10.15 19.18 -8.01
N LEU A 240 -9.51 18.74 -9.11
CA LEU A 240 -8.97 19.64 -10.13
C LEU A 240 -10.07 20.45 -10.84
N ILE A 241 -11.22 19.83 -11.15
CA ILE A 241 -12.39 20.52 -11.71
C ILE A 241 -12.96 21.53 -10.72
N CYS A 242 -13.10 21.18 -9.44
CA CYS A 242 -13.58 22.10 -8.41
C CYS A 242 -12.66 23.32 -8.26
N SER A 243 -11.34 23.09 -8.25
CA SER A 243 -10.33 24.15 -8.21
C SER A 243 -10.45 25.10 -9.41
N LEU A 244 -10.72 24.56 -10.60
CA LEU A 244 -10.93 25.33 -11.82
C LEU A 244 -12.23 26.15 -11.75
N LEU A 245 -13.35 25.53 -11.40
CA LEU A 245 -14.65 26.20 -11.30
C LEU A 245 -14.62 27.34 -10.29
N LYS A 246 -14.04 27.12 -9.10
CA LYS A 246 -13.84 28.16 -8.09
C LYS A 246 -13.11 29.36 -8.68
N THR A 247 -12.01 29.12 -9.38
CA THR A 247 -11.17 30.18 -9.97
C THR A 247 -11.90 30.94 -11.08
N ILE A 248 -12.61 30.24 -11.95
CA ILE A 248 -13.39 30.85 -13.04
C ILE A 248 -14.48 31.76 -12.46
N PHE A 249 -15.25 31.29 -11.47
CA PHE A 249 -16.35 32.08 -10.91
C PHE A 249 -15.87 33.35 -10.21
N VAL A 250 -14.74 33.30 -9.47
CA VAL A 250 -14.16 34.52 -8.86
C VAL A 250 -13.70 35.54 -9.91
N ILE A 251 -13.19 35.08 -11.05
CA ILE A 251 -12.62 35.96 -12.08
C ILE A 251 -13.72 36.55 -12.98
N VAL A 252 -14.72 35.75 -13.33
CA VAL A 252 -15.78 36.14 -14.29
C VAL A 252 -16.85 36.99 -13.62
N ASP A 253 -17.19 36.70 -12.36
CA ASP A 253 -18.24 37.41 -11.63
C ASP A 253 -17.65 38.15 -10.42
N SER A 254 -17.40 39.45 -10.58
CA SER A 254 -16.83 40.27 -9.52
C SER A 254 -17.82 40.61 -8.39
N THR A 255 -19.13 40.41 -8.59
CA THR A 255 -20.17 40.78 -7.62
C THR A 255 -20.69 39.57 -6.84
N HIS A 256 -21.05 38.46 -7.48
CA HIS A 256 -21.52 37.25 -6.81
C HIS A 256 -20.49 36.11 -6.80
N GLY A 257 -19.37 36.26 -7.54
CA GLY A 257 -18.38 35.18 -7.68
C GLY A 257 -17.71 34.80 -6.37
N ALA A 258 -17.58 35.71 -5.40
CA ALA A 258 -17.02 35.41 -4.08
C ALA A 258 -17.87 34.41 -3.28
N GLU A 259 -19.19 34.57 -3.28
CA GLU A 259 -20.12 33.64 -2.63
C GLU A 259 -20.08 32.27 -3.32
N LEU A 260 -20.18 32.27 -4.65
CA LEU A 260 -20.17 31.05 -5.44
C LEU A 260 -18.84 30.29 -5.29
N ALA A 261 -17.73 31.00 -5.20
CA ALA A 261 -16.41 30.44 -4.92
C ALA A 261 -16.32 29.85 -3.51
N GLY A 262 -16.93 30.47 -2.51
CA GLY A 262 -17.05 29.90 -1.15
C GLY A 262 -17.79 28.56 -1.13
N ARG A 263 -18.88 28.45 -1.90
CA ARG A 263 -19.63 27.19 -2.06
C ARG A 263 -18.77 26.09 -2.70
N TRP A 264 -18.09 26.40 -3.79
CA TRP A 264 -17.19 25.45 -4.44
C TRP A 264 -15.96 25.10 -3.61
N GLY A 265 -15.42 26.04 -2.84
CA GLY A 265 -14.33 25.79 -1.89
C GLY A 265 -14.72 24.79 -0.79
N THR A 266 -15.97 24.84 -0.32
CA THR A 266 -16.51 23.86 0.64
C THR A 266 -16.60 22.47 0.02
N ARG A 267 -17.08 22.36 -1.22
CA ARG A 267 -17.16 21.09 -1.97
C ARG A 267 -15.78 20.51 -2.26
N GLU A 268 -14.82 21.35 -2.62
CA GLU A 268 -13.43 20.97 -2.86
C GLU A 268 -12.79 20.39 -1.58
N ALA A 269 -12.97 21.07 -0.44
CA ALA A 269 -12.49 20.59 0.86
C ALA A 269 -13.12 19.24 1.22
N PHE A 270 -14.44 19.11 1.07
CA PHE A 270 -15.15 17.84 1.28
C PHE A 270 -14.57 16.71 0.42
N VAL A 271 -14.46 16.89 -0.90
CA VAL A 271 -13.94 15.83 -1.77
C VAL A 271 -12.49 15.51 -1.45
N SER A 272 -11.65 16.50 -1.16
CA SER A 272 -10.25 16.28 -0.77
C SER A 272 -10.13 15.47 0.52
N VAL A 273 -11.01 15.70 1.51
CA VAL A 273 -11.09 14.87 2.72
C VAL A 273 -11.52 13.44 2.36
N ILE A 274 -12.56 13.26 1.53
CA ILE A 274 -13.01 11.91 1.15
C ILE A 274 -11.90 11.15 0.42
N THR A 275 -11.25 11.76 -0.57
CA THR A 275 -10.22 11.11 -1.39
C THR A 275 -8.99 10.71 -0.59
N THR A 276 -8.58 11.55 0.34
CA THR A 276 -7.44 11.27 1.23
C THR A 276 -7.73 10.09 2.16
N ASN A 277 -8.99 9.86 2.53
CA ASN A 277 -9.40 8.79 3.43
C ASN A 277 -9.73 7.45 2.73
N LEU A 278 -10.15 7.51 1.47
CA LEU A 278 -10.74 6.38 0.74
C LEU A 278 -9.83 5.13 0.65
N PRO A 279 -8.51 5.23 0.36
CA PRO A 279 -7.66 4.06 0.18
C PRO A 279 -7.60 3.13 1.40
N MET A 280 -7.67 3.71 2.60
CA MET A 280 -7.57 2.98 3.87
C MET A 280 -8.89 2.33 4.29
N ILE A 281 -10.02 2.84 3.79
CA ILE A 281 -11.36 2.34 4.11
C ILE A 281 -11.75 1.16 3.22
N PHE A 282 -11.19 1.11 2.00
CA PHE A 282 -11.55 0.12 0.98
C PHE A 282 -11.47 -1.35 1.45
N PRO A 283 -10.43 -1.80 2.18
CA PRO A 283 -10.37 -3.18 2.67
C PRO A 283 -11.51 -3.53 3.62
N LEU A 284 -11.88 -2.59 4.49
CA LEU A 284 -12.93 -2.77 5.48
C LEU A 284 -14.32 -2.78 4.84
N VAL A 285 -14.56 -1.87 3.88
CA VAL A 285 -15.78 -1.86 3.07
C VAL A 285 -15.93 -3.18 2.31
N ARG A 286 -14.85 -3.70 1.72
CA ARG A 286 -14.87 -5.00 1.05
C ARG A 286 -15.29 -6.14 2.00
N THR A 287 -14.79 -6.16 3.23
CA THR A 287 -15.18 -7.18 4.23
C THR A 287 -16.65 -7.06 4.62
N TRP A 288 -17.16 -5.84 4.81
CA TRP A 288 -18.55 -5.59 5.20
C TRP A 288 -19.57 -5.84 4.08
N LEU A 289 -19.18 -5.58 2.83
CA LEU A 289 -20.04 -5.78 1.66
C LEU A 289 -20.06 -7.22 1.16
N LYS A 290 -19.10 -8.06 1.57
CA LYS A 290 -19.04 -9.49 1.23
C LYS A 290 -20.34 -10.26 1.54
N PRO A 291 -20.98 -10.11 2.71
CA PRO A 291 -22.28 -10.77 2.99
C PRO A 291 -23.46 -10.21 2.20
N LEU A 292 -23.41 -8.95 1.75
CA LEU A 292 -24.52 -8.29 1.05
C LEU A 292 -24.53 -8.55 -0.47
N PHE A 293 -23.36 -8.60 -1.09
CA PHE A 293 -23.22 -8.68 -2.55
C PHE A 293 -22.82 -10.07 -3.07
N GLY A 294 -22.64 -11.04 -2.17
CA GLY A 294 -22.19 -12.38 -2.50
C GLY A 294 -20.82 -12.42 -3.17
N SER A 295 -20.28 -13.63 -3.35
CA SER A 295 -18.97 -13.84 -3.97
C SER A 295 -18.89 -13.35 -5.43
N ALA A 296 -20.03 -13.10 -6.09
CA ALA A 296 -20.11 -12.82 -7.53
C ALA A 296 -19.53 -11.45 -7.94
N LEU A 297 -19.68 -10.40 -7.12
CA LEU A 297 -19.16 -9.06 -7.44
C LEU A 297 -17.65 -8.90 -7.21
N PHE A 298 -17.05 -9.78 -6.41
CA PHE A 298 -15.63 -9.73 -6.04
C PHE A 298 -14.81 -10.93 -6.54
N SER A 299 -15.46 -11.93 -7.15
CA SER A 299 -14.81 -13.08 -7.80
C SER A 299 -14.62 -12.80 -9.29
N SER A 300 -13.38 -12.49 -9.67
CA SER A 300 -12.97 -12.46 -11.07
C SER A 300 -12.74 -13.89 -11.56
N ARG A 301 -13.73 -14.50 -12.24
CA ARG A 301 -13.45 -15.58 -13.19
C ARG A 301 -12.79 -14.97 -14.42
N THR A 302 -11.47 -14.88 -14.43
CA THR A 302 -10.73 -14.73 -15.68
C THR A 302 -10.69 -16.09 -16.38
N PRO A 303 -11.13 -16.22 -17.65
CA PRO A 303 -10.85 -17.42 -18.42
C PRO A 303 -9.36 -17.40 -18.77
N SER A 304 -8.53 -18.00 -17.93
CA SER A 304 -7.17 -18.35 -18.33
C SER A 304 -7.31 -19.42 -19.42
N LYS A 305 -6.92 -19.06 -20.65
CA LYS A 305 -6.65 -20.05 -21.70
C LYS A 305 -5.41 -20.85 -21.26
N HIS A 306 -5.60 -21.83 -20.39
CA HIS A 306 -4.64 -22.92 -20.27
C HIS A 306 -4.82 -23.82 -21.50
N PRO A 307 -3.74 -24.32 -22.12
CA PRO A 307 -3.86 -25.41 -23.08
C PRO A 307 -4.57 -26.58 -22.40
N VAL A 308 -5.55 -27.14 -23.10
CA VAL A 308 -6.37 -28.26 -22.64
C VAL A 308 -5.48 -29.43 -22.21
N GLY A 309 -5.63 -29.87 -20.95
CA GLY A 309 -4.87 -30.99 -20.37
C GLY A 309 -4.41 -30.80 -18.92
N PHE A 310 -4.44 -29.58 -18.37
CA PHE A 310 -4.00 -29.32 -17.00
C PHE A 310 -5.17 -29.39 -16.00
N ARG A 311 -5.23 -30.46 -15.20
CA ARG A 311 -6.10 -30.55 -14.02
C ARG A 311 -5.31 -30.15 -12.78
N THR A 312 -5.68 -29.05 -12.15
CA THR A 312 -5.18 -28.66 -10.83
C THR A 312 -5.93 -29.44 -9.75
N ILE A 313 -5.24 -30.37 -9.08
CA ILE A 313 -5.72 -31.04 -7.87
C ILE A 313 -5.46 -30.09 -6.69
N GLY A 314 -6.52 -29.69 -5.98
CA GLY A 314 -6.45 -28.78 -4.83
C GLY A 314 -7.66 -27.84 -4.66
N GLY A 315 -8.66 -27.88 -5.55
CA GLY A 315 -9.92 -27.17 -5.35
C GLY A 315 -10.92 -28.05 -4.61
N GLY A 316 -11.07 -27.81 -3.30
CA GLY A 316 -12.00 -28.53 -2.44
C GLY A 316 -13.45 -28.48 -2.95
N TYR A 317 -14.07 -29.66 -2.98
CA TYR A 317 -15.50 -29.84 -3.20
C TYR A 317 -16.32 -29.17 -2.08
N ASP A 318 -17.37 -28.49 -2.51
CA ASP A 318 -18.45 -27.98 -1.66
C ASP A 318 -19.32 -29.16 -1.20
N GLY A 319 -19.44 -29.34 0.12
CA GLY A 319 -20.14 -30.47 0.74
C GLY A 319 -20.61 -30.08 2.14
N SER A 320 -21.87 -29.66 2.20
CA SER A 320 -22.72 -29.29 3.33
C SER A 320 -22.39 -29.78 4.76
N ASN A 321 -22.69 -28.88 5.70
CA ASN A 321 -23.11 -29.07 7.10
C ASN A 321 -22.11 -29.66 8.12
N ARG A 322 -21.57 -28.79 8.99
CA ARG A 322 -21.83 -28.87 10.44
C ARG A 322 -21.38 -27.62 11.19
N THR A 323 -22.25 -27.20 12.09
CA THR A 323 -22.07 -26.16 13.11
C THR A 323 -21.01 -26.58 14.12
N SER A 324 -20.11 -25.65 14.49
CA SER A 324 -19.71 -25.49 15.89
C SER A 324 -19.03 -24.13 16.13
N ASN A 325 -19.57 -23.43 17.13
CA ASN A 325 -18.99 -22.27 17.78
C ASN A 325 -17.69 -22.67 18.49
N ARG A 326 -16.60 -21.92 18.28
CA ARG A 326 -15.62 -21.69 19.35
C ARG A 326 -14.81 -20.40 19.11
N ARG A 327 -14.99 -19.47 20.04
CA ARG A 327 -14.18 -18.26 20.26
C ARG A 327 -12.79 -18.68 20.74
N GLY A 328 -11.74 -18.09 20.16
CA GLY A 328 -10.34 -18.26 20.57
C GLY A 328 -9.46 -17.13 20.03
N ARG A 329 -9.47 -16.01 20.76
CA ARG A 329 -8.41 -15.02 21.04
C ARG A 329 -7.31 -14.76 19.98
N ASN A 330 -7.32 -13.53 19.46
CA ASN A 330 -6.34 -12.90 18.55
C ASN A 330 -4.91 -12.87 19.11
N ASP A 331 -3.94 -13.23 18.28
CA ASP A 331 -2.59 -12.67 18.30
C ASP A 331 -2.44 -11.69 17.12
N SER A 332 -2.13 -10.45 17.46
CA SER A 332 -2.17 -9.28 16.60
C SER A 332 -0.76 -8.83 16.23
N ASN A 333 -0.37 -9.01 14.97
CA ASN A 333 0.62 -8.20 14.27
C ASN A 333 0.38 -8.26 12.75
N GLN A 334 -0.82 -7.84 12.33
CA GLN A 334 -1.15 -7.68 10.92
C GLN A 334 -0.99 -6.21 10.52
N HIS A 335 0.14 -5.85 9.90
CA HIS A 335 0.22 -4.56 9.25
C HIS A 335 -0.85 -4.47 8.13
N ALA A 336 -1.81 -3.55 8.28
CA ALA A 336 -2.97 -3.33 7.41
C ALA A 336 -2.65 -2.97 5.95
N THR A 337 -1.38 -2.87 5.61
CA THR A 337 -0.92 -2.73 4.23
C THR A 337 -0.90 -4.06 3.49
N SER A 338 -1.12 -5.21 4.13
CA SER A 338 -1.25 -6.50 3.43
C SER A 338 -2.41 -6.57 2.43
N GLY A 339 -3.39 -5.66 2.51
CA GLY A 339 -4.46 -5.50 1.52
C GLY A 339 -4.11 -4.57 0.34
N LEU A 340 -2.98 -3.87 0.40
CA LEU A 340 -2.52 -2.93 -0.63
C LEU A 340 -1.05 -3.11 -1.03
N SER A 341 -0.29 -3.98 -0.33
CA SER A 341 0.98 -4.49 -0.82
C SER A 341 0.65 -5.36 -2.01
N VAL A 342 1.13 -4.93 -3.17
CA VAL A 342 1.16 -5.72 -4.38
C VAL A 342 2.14 -6.87 -4.12
N THR A 343 1.67 -7.88 -3.40
CA THR A 343 2.34 -9.16 -3.18
C THR A 343 1.35 -10.24 -3.54
N GLU A 344 0.96 -10.27 -4.82
CA GLU A 344 0.50 -11.46 -5.50
C GLU A 344 1.38 -11.57 -6.75
N SER A 345 2.45 -12.37 -6.62
CA SER A 345 3.25 -12.97 -7.69
C SER A 345 3.83 -12.03 -8.76
N GLU A 346 5.16 -11.82 -8.73
CA GLU A 346 5.97 -11.45 -9.91
C GLU A 346 6.01 -12.59 -10.96
N GLU A 347 4.86 -13.21 -11.26
CA GLU A 347 4.68 -14.01 -12.45
C GLU A 347 3.99 -13.13 -13.51
N GLN A 348 4.73 -12.18 -14.09
CA GLN A 348 4.56 -11.64 -15.45
C GLN A 348 5.15 -10.23 -15.57
N ILE A 349 6.47 -10.11 -15.75
CA ILE A 349 7.04 -9.03 -16.57
C ILE A 349 8.18 -9.60 -17.42
N PHE A 350 7.81 -10.33 -18.48
CA PHE A 350 8.56 -10.43 -19.74
C PHE A 350 7.54 -10.76 -20.84
N GLN A 351 6.97 -9.74 -21.50
CA GLN A 351 6.11 -9.95 -22.67
C GLN A 351 6.85 -9.93 -24.00
N ASN A 352 8.18 -9.79 -24.04
CA ASN A 352 8.92 -9.66 -25.30
C ASN A 352 10.08 -10.65 -25.47
N VAL A 353 9.99 -11.87 -24.91
CA VAL A 353 10.85 -12.97 -25.38
C VAL A 353 9.95 -14.10 -25.86
N LYS A 354 9.90 -14.31 -27.18
CA LYS A 354 9.30 -15.51 -27.76
C LYS A 354 10.15 -16.71 -27.33
N MET A 355 9.67 -17.51 -26.38
CA MET A 355 10.22 -18.85 -26.13
C MET A 355 9.72 -19.84 -27.20
N GLN A 356 10.03 -19.53 -28.46
CA GLN A 356 9.85 -20.45 -29.58
C GLN A 356 11.23 -20.61 -30.20
N ASN A 357 11.74 -21.84 -30.14
CA ASN A 357 13.03 -22.34 -30.66
C ASN A 357 14.09 -22.65 -29.59
N ILE A 358 13.76 -23.55 -28.66
CA ILE A 358 14.78 -24.47 -28.12
C ILE A 358 14.66 -25.74 -28.97
N SER A 359 15.59 -25.91 -29.92
CA SER A 359 15.79 -27.18 -30.63
C SER A 359 16.82 -28.01 -29.85
N ILE A 360 16.39 -29.15 -29.33
CA ILE A 360 17.27 -30.13 -28.67
C ILE A 360 17.96 -30.94 -29.79
N HIS A 361 19.26 -30.74 -29.99
CA HIS A 361 20.08 -31.65 -30.78
C HIS A 361 20.66 -32.72 -29.85
N SER A 362 20.37 -33.99 -30.15
CA SER A 362 20.93 -35.16 -29.48
C SER A 362 21.93 -35.85 -30.41
N GLU A 363 23.21 -35.87 -30.04
CA GLU A 363 24.19 -36.82 -30.57
C GLU A 363 24.78 -37.65 -29.42
N PRO A 364 25.09 -38.96 -29.63
CA PRO A 364 25.52 -39.86 -28.58
C PRO A 364 27.03 -39.72 -28.26
N PRO A 365 27.48 -40.07 -27.03
CA PRO A 365 28.81 -39.73 -26.57
C PRO A 365 29.87 -40.80 -26.93
N SER A 366 31.05 -40.33 -27.35
CA SER A 366 32.30 -41.10 -27.38
C SER A 366 33.25 -40.65 -26.25
N GLU A 367 34.20 -41.53 -25.92
CA GLU A 367 34.87 -41.74 -24.63
C GLU A 367 35.72 -40.61 -24.01
N LEU A 368 35.63 -40.54 -22.66
CA LEU A 368 36.63 -40.19 -21.62
C LEU A 368 37.84 -39.26 -21.91
N GLN A 369 37.86 -38.09 -21.25
CA GLN A 369 38.95 -37.67 -20.36
C GLN A 369 38.58 -36.48 -19.45
N ARG A 370 38.86 -36.61 -18.14
CA ARG A 370 38.80 -35.53 -17.11
C ARG A 370 40.15 -34.81 -17.05
N PRO A 371 40.23 -33.48 -16.77
CA PRO A 371 40.20 -33.03 -15.37
C PRO A 371 39.61 -31.62 -15.08
N GLN A 372 39.06 -31.50 -13.85
CA GLN A 372 38.77 -30.27 -13.08
C GLN A 372 37.73 -29.29 -13.65
N ASP A 373 36.45 -29.67 -13.58
CA ASP A 373 35.32 -28.77 -13.87
C ASP A 373 34.31 -28.75 -12.71
N ILE A 374 33.79 -27.55 -12.41
CA ILE A 374 32.48 -27.40 -11.77
C ILE A 374 31.46 -28.05 -12.70
N VAL A 375 30.81 -29.11 -12.21
CA VAL A 375 29.86 -29.90 -12.99
C VAL A 375 28.63 -29.04 -13.26
N VAL A 376 28.57 -28.40 -14.44
CA VAL A 376 27.32 -27.89 -15.00
C VAL A 376 26.57 -29.10 -15.51
N ASN A 377 25.79 -29.73 -14.62
CA ASN A 377 25.05 -30.91 -14.97
C ASN A 377 23.79 -30.49 -15.76
N THR A 378 23.87 -30.54 -17.08
CA THR A 378 22.69 -30.40 -17.98
C THR A 378 21.93 -31.72 -18.16
N GLU A 379 22.30 -32.78 -17.45
CA GLU A 379 21.56 -34.04 -17.41
C GLU A 379 21.13 -34.37 -15.98
N PHE A 380 19.82 -34.34 -15.75
CA PHE A 380 19.23 -34.86 -14.52
C PHE A 380 19.20 -36.39 -14.59
N HIS A 381 20.27 -37.02 -14.14
CA HIS A 381 20.18 -38.41 -13.69
C HIS A 381 19.41 -38.42 -12.36
N MET A 382 18.12 -38.74 -12.41
CA MET A 382 17.39 -39.21 -11.23
C MET A 382 18.02 -40.54 -10.81
N THR A 383 18.94 -40.51 -9.85
CA THR A 383 19.22 -41.71 -9.06
C THR A 383 18.00 -41.94 -8.17
N GLU A 384 17.13 -42.86 -8.59
CA GLU A 384 16.23 -43.53 -7.65
C GLU A 384 17.08 -44.15 -6.54
N GLU A 385 16.92 -43.68 -5.30
CA GLU A 385 17.41 -44.42 -4.14
C GLU A 385 16.55 -45.67 -3.96
N ARG A 386 16.91 -46.74 -4.68
CA ARG A 386 16.61 -48.12 -4.24
C ARG A 386 17.43 -48.39 -2.99
N TYR A 387 16.75 -48.53 -1.85
CA TYR A 387 17.28 -49.31 -0.73
C TYR A 387 17.46 -50.77 -1.20
N MET A 388 18.63 -51.11 -1.74
CA MET A 388 19.03 -52.50 -1.93
C MET A 388 19.54 -53.07 -0.61
N GLN A 389 18.69 -53.85 0.06
CA GLN A 389 19.15 -54.93 0.91
C GLN A 389 19.83 -56.00 0.01
N ASN A 390 21.13 -56.20 0.18
CA ASN A 390 21.73 -57.53 0.35
C ASN A 390 23.22 -57.38 0.63
N GLY A 391 23.70 -58.14 1.62
CA GLY A 391 24.96 -57.87 2.30
C GLY A 391 26.18 -58.54 1.69
N GLN A 392 27.35 -58.04 2.09
CA GLN A 392 28.48 -58.86 2.57
C GLN A 392 29.56 -57.97 3.21
N GLN A 393 29.71 -58.17 4.52
CA GLN A 393 30.89 -58.16 5.40
C GLN A 393 32.07 -57.18 5.20
N ASN A 394 32.45 -56.61 6.35
CA ASN A 394 33.75 -56.02 6.76
C ASN A 394 34.01 -54.53 6.49
N ALA A 395 33.62 -53.67 7.46
CA ALA A 395 34.57 -52.91 8.30
C ALA A 395 33.85 -51.85 9.17
N ARG A 396 34.11 -51.90 10.49
CA ARG A 396 33.83 -50.90 11.54
C ARG A 396 32.38 -50.41 11.71
N GLN A 397 31.70 -51.06 12.65
CA GLN A 397 30.50 -50.54 13.33
C GLN A 397 30.78 -49.16 13.93
N VAL A 398 30.16 -48.12 13.37
CA VAL A 398 29.79 -46.91 14.13
C VAL A 398 28.32 -47.08 14.47
N PRO A 399 27.93 -47.22 15.75
CA PRO A 399 26.53 -47.20 16.13
C PRO A 399 25.99 -45.79 15.85
N ARG A 400 25.15 -45.61 14.82
CA ARG A 400 24.44 -44.33 14.66
C ARG A 400 23.33 -44.26 15.73
N PRO A 401 23.29 -43.21 16.56
CA PRO A 401 22.22 -43.02 17.53
C PRO A 401 20.88 -42.74 16.81
N PRO A 402 19.74 -42.99 17.47
CA PRO A 402 18.42 -42.73 16.90
C PRO A 402 18.24 -41.22 16.55
N PRO A 403 17.40 -40.88 15.55
CA PRO A 403 17.30 -39.53 14.98
C PRO A 403 16.78 -38.46 15.98
N PRO A 404 16.95 -37.15 15.64
CA PRO A 404 16.75 -35.96 16.49
C PRO A 404 15.47 -35.89 17.37
N LEU A 405 14.43 -36.62 16.97
CA LEU A 405 13.10 -36.65 17.61
C LEU A 405 13.13 -37.00 19.10
N SER A 406 14.04 -37.89 19.52
CA SER A 406 14.12 -38.34 20.91
C SER A 406 14.66 -37.27 21.87
N TYR A 407 15.48 -36.33 21.36
CA TYR A 407 15.98 -35.20 22.12
C TYR A 407 14.94 -34.09 22.23
N LEU A 408 14.24 -33.78 21.14
CA LEU A 408 13.17 -32.77 21.13
C LEU A 408 11.99 -33.17 22.02
N LYS A 409 11.72 -34.48 22.14
CA LYS A 409 10.78 -35.04 23.12
C LYS A 409 11.16 -34.77 24.58
N LYS A 410 12.46 -34.82 24.90
CA LYS A 410 12.98 -34.63 26.26
C LYS A 410 13.18 -33.14 26.61
N ASP A 411 13.55 -32.34 25.62
CA ASP A 411 13.85 -30.92 25.78
C ASP A 411 13.30 -30.09 24.60
N PRO A 412 12.11 -29.49 24.75
CA PRO A 412 11.50 -28.62 23.75
C PRO A 412 12.32 -27.36 23.44
N SER A 413 13.24 -26.94 24.32
CA SER A 413 14.07 -25.76 24.10
C SER A 413 15.05 -25.92 22.93
N LEU A 414 15.22 -27.15 22.42
CA LEU A 414 16.02 -27.46 21.23
C LEU A 414 15.30 -27.15 19.91
N ALA A 415 14.02 -26.76 19.93
CA ALA A 415 13.25 -26.50 18.72
C ALA A 415 13.90 -25.47 17.76
N PRO A 416 14.48 -24.33 18.21
CA PRO A 416 15.12 -23.37 17.31
C PRO A 416 16.29 -23.97 16.52
N LYS A 417 17.13 -24.79 17.18
CA LYS A 417 18.27 -25.48 16.55
C LYS A 417 17.79 -26.53 15.55
N PHE A 418 16.75 -27.28 15.92
CA PHE A 418 16.14 -28.27 15.05
C PHE A 418 15.55 -27.63 13.79
N VAL A 419 14.77 -26.55 13.93
CA VAL A 419 14.14 -25.83 12.81
C VAL A 419 15.19 -25.24 11.88
N GLU A 420 16.27 -24.70 12.44
CA GLU A 420 17.35 -24.13 11.64
C GLU A 420 18.05 -25.17 10.77
N GLU A 421 18.32 -26.38 11.29
CA GLU A 421 18.87 -27.47 10.49
C GLU A 421 17.84 -28.08 9.54
N LEU A 422 16.56 -28.13 9.94
CA LEU A 422 15.46 -28.58 9.08
C LEU A 422 15.35 -27.73 7.82
N CYS A 423 15.38 -26.40 7.94
CA CYS A 423 15.28 -25.49 6.81
C CYS A 423 16.52 -25.53 5.90
N ARG A 424 17.69 -25.93 6.40
CA ARG A 424 18.86 -26.22 5.57
C ARG A 424 18.67 -27.54 4.83
N PHE A 425 18.39 -28.60 5.58
CA PHE A 425 18.38 -29.98 5.08
C PHE A 425 17.24 -30.23 4.07
N HIS A 426 16.05 -29.74 4.39
CA HIS A 426 14.84 -29.79 3.57
C HIS A 426 14.52 -28.40 3.00
N THR A 427 15.20 -28.06 1.91
CA THR A 427 14.94 -26.82 1.18
C THR A 427 13.66 -26.96 0.34
N ALA A 428 12.50 -26.75 0.96
CA ALA A 428 11.18 -26.90 0.33
C ALA A 428 10.83 -25.78 -0.68
N SER A 429 11.73 -24.84 -0.92
CA SER A 429 11.64 -23.87 -2.01
C SER A 429 13.01 -23.72 -2.66
N ALA A 430 13.32 -24.63 -3.59
CA ALA A 430 14.64 -24.73 -4.19
C ALA A 430 14.79 -23.87 -5.46
N MET A 431 13.67 -23.53 -6.11
CA MET A 431 13.64 -22.92 -7.45
C MET A 431 13.21 -21.44 -7.48
N ALA A 432 12.98 -20.80 -6.33
CA ALA A 432 12.52 -19.41 -6.27
C ALA A 432 13.59 -18.39 -6.74
N THR A 433 14.87 -18.75 -6.64
CA THR A 433 16.05 -17.91 -6.89
C THR A 433 16.45 -17.86 -8.37
N ARG A 434 15.52 -17.38 -9.20
CA ARG A 434 15.73 -17.17 -10.65
C ARG A 434 16.08 -15.70 -10.94
N ARG A 435 17.01 -15.44 -11.85
CA ARG A 435 17.47 -14.10 -12.25
C ARG A 435 17.66 -14.04 -13.76
N VAL A 436 17.70 -12.82 -14.28
CA VAL A 436 18.13 -12.53 -15.67
C VAL A 436 19.26 -11.51 -15.60
N ALA A 437 20.37 -11.79 -16.27
CA ALA A 437 21.50 -10.89 -16.33
C ALA A 437 21.11 -9.59 -17.06
N LYS A 438 21.31 -8.43 -16.43
CA LYS A 438 21.01 -7.12 -17.06
C LYS A 438 22.16 -6.58 -17.90
N VAL A 439 23.36 -7.05 -17.59
CA VAL A 439 24.63 -6.73 -18.23
C VAL A 439 25.41 -8.03 -18.32
N ASP A 440 26.42 -8.06 -19.18
CA ASP A 440 27.38 -9.15 -19.19
C ASP A 440 28.07 -9.23 -17.83
N ILE A 441 28.12 -10.41 -17.22
CA ILE A 441 28.78 -10.68 -15.94
C ILE A 441 29.69 -11.91 -16.05
N GLU A 442 30.73 -11.95 -15.23
CA GLU A 442 31.55 -13.14 -15.04
C GLU A 442 31.24 -13.74 -13.67
N LEU A 443 30.86 -15.03 -13.64
CA LEU A 443 30.49 -15.74 -12.42
C LEU A 443 31.12 -17.13 -12.43
N GLY A 444 31.96 -17.43 -11.43
CA GLY A 444 32.65 -18.73 -11.34
C GLY A 444 33.53 -19.04 -12.56
N GLY A 445 34.15 -18.03 -13.16
CA GLY A 445 34.95 -18.17 -14.39
C GLY A 445 34.15 -18.40 -15.67
N LYS A 446 32.81 -18.24 -15.63
CA LYS A 446 31.93 -18.31 -16.81
C LYS A 446 31.36 -16.94 -17.13
N ALA A 447 31.40 -16.58 -18.42
CA ALA A 447 30.74 -15.37 -18.92
C ALA A 447 29.24 -15.64 -19.11
N ILE A 448 28.40 -14.81 -18.50
CA ILE A 448 26.93 -14.80 -18.64
C ILE A 448 26.55 -13.50 -19.34
N LYS A 449 25.85 -13.61 -20.47
CA LYS A 449 25.48 -12.46 -21.30
C LYS A 449 24.22 -11.76 -20.81
N ALA A 450 24.12 -10.47 -21.08
CA ALA A 450 22.89 -9.72 -20.85
C ALA A 450 21.69 -10.41 -21.53
N GLY A 451 20.63 -10.66 -20.76
CA GLY A 451 19.42 -11.36 -21.20
C GLY A 451 19.38 -12.86 -20.85
N GLU A 452 20.49 -13.46 -20.43
CA GLU A 452 20.52 -14.88 -20.04
C GLU A 452 19.90 -15.12 -18.65
N GLY A 453 19.23 -16.25 -18.51
CA GLY A 453 18.61 -16.70 -17.27
C GLY A 453 19.62 -17.41 -16.36
N ILE A 454 19.49 -17.18 -15.06
CA ILE A 454 20.31 -17.80 -14.02
C ILE A 454 19.38 -18.41 -12.98
N ILE A 455 19.60 -19.66 -12.60
CA ILE A 455 18.90 -20.30 -11.49
C ILE A 455 19.94 -20.64 -10.42
N ALA A 456 19.89 -19.95 -9.29
CA ALA A 456 20.79 -20.19 -8.17
C ALA A 456 20.16 -21.23 -7.22
N VAL A 457 20.37 -22.52 -7.46
CA VAL A 457 19.71 -23.61 -6.74
C VAL A 457 20.09 -23.62 -5.26
N THR A 458 19.23 -23.09 -4.39
CA THR A 458 19.51 -22.92 -2.95
C THR A 458 19.68 -24.24 -2.23
N GLN A 459 18.98 -25.28 -2.67
CA GLN A 459 19.14 -26.64 -2.15
C GLN A 459 20.57 -27.16 -2.34
N SER A 460 21.20 -26.87 -3.49
CA SER A 460 22.59 -27.24 -3.76
C SER A 460 23.54 -26.50 -2.82
N GLY A 461 23.38 -25.17 -2.67
CA GLY A 461 24.18 -24.39 -1.73
C GLY A 461 24.03 -24.83 -0.28
N ASN A 462 22.85 -25.30 0.12
CA ASN A 462 22.61 -25.89 1.44
C ASN A 462 23.28 -27.26 1.65
N ARG A 463 23.75 -27.89 0.57
CA ARG A 463 24.50 -29.15 0.59
C ARG A 463 25.98 -28.97 0.21
N ASP A 464 26.46 -27.74 0.11
CA ASP A 464 27.86 -27.45 -0.19
C ASP A 464 28.75 -27.95 0.95
N ALA A 465 29.66 -28.90 0.64
CA ALA A 465 30.55 -29.51 1.63
C ALA A 465 31.65 -28.56 2.10
N ASP A 466 31.97 -27.52 1.32
CA ASP A 466 32.96 -26.50 1.69
C ASP A 466 32.42 -25.58 2.80
N VAL A 467 31.09 -25.43 2.87
CA VAL A 467 30.38 -24.62 3.89
C VAL A 467 29.82 -25.50 5.01
N PHE A 468 29.26 -26.67 4.68
CA PHE A 468 28.59 -27.57 5.60
C PHE A 468 29.26 -28.96 5.59
N PRO A 469 30.24 -29.24 6.48
CA PRO A 469 30.88 -30.55 6.57
C PRO A 469 29.86 -31.67 6.83
N ASN A 470 29.94 -32.79 6.10
CA ASN A 470 28.90 -33.83 6.10
C ASN A 470 27.51 -33.24 5.78
N PRO A 471 27.31 -32.63 4.60
CA PRO A 471 26.12 -31.85 4.27
C PRO A 471 24.83 -32.69 4.22
N ASP A 472 24.96 -33.98 3.90
CA ASP A 472 23.87 -34.95 3.81
C ASP A 472 23.54 -35.63 5.14
N THR A 473 24.20 -35.21 6.23
CA THR A 473 23.80 -35.61 7.58
C THR A 473 22.96 -34.50 8.21
N PHE A 474 21.77 -34.87 8.70
CA PHE A 474 20.96 -33.98 9.52
C PHE A 474 21.60 -33.88 10.92
N ASP A 475 22.11 -32.70 11.28
CA ASP A 475 22.71 -32.45 12.60
C ASP A 475 22.21 -31.11 13.16
N MET A 476 21.29 -31.17 14.13
CA MET A 476 20.76 -29.95 14.78
C MET A 476 21.79 -29.23 15.67
N TYR A 477 22.92 -29.86 15.98
CA TYR A 477 24.02 -29.25 16.75
C TYR A 477 25.16 -28.76 15.86
N ARG A 478 24.96 -28.78 14.54
CA ARG A 478 25.92 -28.30 13.55
C ARG A 478 26.39 -26.90 13.94
N LYS A 479 27.69 -26.78 14.24
CA LYS A 479 28.34 -25.48 14.45
C LYS A 479 28.45 -24.80 13.09
N ARG A 480 27.82 -23.63 12.95
CA ARG A 480 27.92 -22.83 11.72
C ARG A 480 29.01 -21.78 11.84
N GLY A 481 29.63 -21.48 10.71
CA GLY A 481 30.48 -20.29 10.53
C GLY A 481 29.63 -19.02 10.42
N ALA A 482 30.18 -17.99 9.78
CA ALA A 482 29.45 -16.74 9.52
C ALA A 482 28.38 -16.88 8.42
N GLU A 483 28.42 -17.98 7.67
CA GLU A 483 27.59 -18.25 6.49
C GLU A 483 26.19 -18.74 6.89
N SER A 484 25.17 -18.12 6.30
CA SER A 484 23.76 -18.49 6.51
C SER A 484 23.32 -19.57 5.52
N ALA A 485 22.50 -20.53 5.97
CA ALA A 485 21.79 -21.43 5.08
C ALA A 485 20.78 -20.67 4.18
N PHE A 486 20.55 -21.19 2.98
CA PHE A 486 19.70 -20.61 1.94
C PHE A 486 18.24 -21.12 1.96
N GLY A 487 17.77 -21.71 3.06
CA GLY A 487 16.39 -22.23 3.19
C GLY A 487 15.31 -21.17 2.93
N TYR A 488 15.66 -19.90 3.10
CA TYR A 488 14.81 -18.72 2.87
C TYR A 488 15.32 -17.82 1.74
N GLY A 489 16.23 -18.31 0.90
CA GLY A 489 16.93 -17.50 -0.10
C GLY A 489 18.00 -16.58 0.51
N TYR A 490 18.39 -15.54 -0.23
CA TYR A 490 19.44 -14.59 0.19
C TYR A 490 19.28 -13.21 -0.47
N GLY A 491 19.93 -12.21 0.12
CA GLY A 491 19.98 -10.83 -0.41
C GLY A 491 18.66 -10.07 -0.30
N GLU A 492 18.46 -9.10 -1.20
CA GLU A 492 17.28 -8.21 -1.21
C GLU A 492 15.94 -8.95 -1.38
N HIS A 493 15.97 -10.18 -1.89
CA HIS A 493 14.80 -11.03 -2.11
C HIS A 493 14.73 -12.21 -1.13
N ARG A 494 15.48 -12.16 -0.01
CA ARG A 494 15.33 -13.14 1.08
C ARG A 494 13.89 -13.11 1.61
N CYS A 495 13.37 -14.27 1.99
CA CYS A 495 11.98 -14.44 2.38
C CYS A 495 11.56 -13.43 3.46
N VAL A 496 10.59 -12.56 3.13
CA VAL A 496 10.04 -11.57 4.06
C VAL A 496 9.36 -12.22 5.27
N ALA A 497 8.88 -13.45 5.10
CA ALA A 497 8.20 -14.22 6.13
C ALA A 497 9.13 -15.19 6.89
N GLU A 498 10.46 -15.10 6.74
CA GLU A 498 11.41 -15.99 7.43
C GLU A 498 11.16 -16.05 8.94
N SER A 499 11.08 -14.90 9.62
CA SER A 499 10.87 -14.86 11.07
C SER A 499 9.55 -15.50 11.49
N LEU A 500 8.50 -15.34 10.68
CA LEU A 500 7.19 -15.94 10.94
C LEU A 500 7.22 -17.46 10.73
N ALA A 501 7.73 -17.92 9.59
CA ALA A 501 7.84 -19.35 9.28
C ALA A 501 8.70 -20.08 10.30
N ARG A 502 9.79 -19.46 10.77
CA ARG A 502 10.61 -19.98 11.86
C ARG A 502 9.82 -20.09 13.16
N ALA A 503 9.12 -19.03 13.56
CA ALA A 503 8.32 -19.04 14.79
C ALA A 503 7.23 -20.13 14.75
N GLU A 504 6.52 -20.27 13.63
CA GLU A 504 5.51 -21.32 13.45
C GLU A 504 6.12 -22.72 13.59
N LEU A 505 7.25 -22.99 12.92
CA LEU A 505 7.93 -24.28 13.02
C LEU A 505 8.46 -24.53 14.44
N GLU A 506 9.03 -23.52 15.10
CA GLU A 506 9.54 -23.63 16.48
C GLU A 506 8.41 -23.95 17.47
N ILE A 507 7.24 -23.30 17.31
CA ILE A 507 6.03 -23.60 18.10
C ILE A 507 5.54 -25.02 17.82
N VAL A 508 5.45 -25.43 16.55
CA VAL A 508 5.02 -26.78 16.18
C VAL A 508 5.95 -27.82 16.81
N PHE A 509 7.26 -27.70 16.63
CA PHE A 509 8.21 -28.70 17.11
C PHE A 509 8.42 -28.69 18.63
N SER A 510 8.16 -27.57 19.31
CA SER A 510 8.15 -27.51 20.78
C SER A 510 6.86 -28.06 21.40
N ALA A 511 5.71 -27.92 20.74
CA ALA A 511 4.41 -28.34 21.29
C ALA A 511 3.95 -29.75 20.84
N LEU A 512 4.28 -30.16 19.61
CA LEU A 512 3.74 -31.39 19.00
C LEU A 512 4.04 -32.62 19.83
N PHE A 513 5.30 -32.77 20.27
CA PHE A 513 5.72 -33.95 21.03
C PHE A 513 5.38 -33.90 22.53
N GLN A 514 5.03 -32.71 23.04
CA GLN A 514 4.47 -32.57 24.39
C GLN A 514 2.98 -32.92 24.40
N THR A 515 2.27 -32.55 23.33
CA THR A 515 0.84 -32.83 23.17
C THR A 515 0.59 -34.28 22.77
N LEU A 516 1.41 -34.83 21.87
CA LEU A 516 1.29 -36.17 21.30
C LEU A 516 2.58 -36.97 21.53
N PRO A 517 2.85 -37.43 22.78
CA PRO A 517 4.15 -38.03 23.13
C PRO A 517 4.43 -39.36 22.43
N ASN A 518 3.38 -40.13 22.11
CA ASN A 518 3.51 -41.40 21.41
C ASN A 518 3.28 -41.29 19.89
N LEU A 519 3.29 -40.06 19.33
CA LEU A 519 3.16 -39.80 17.90
C LEU A 519 4.13 -40.66 17.08
N LYS A 520 3.57 -41.43 16.13
CA LYS A 520 4.25 -42.33 15.19
C LYS A 520 3.53 -42.30 13.84
N LEU A 521 4.22 -42.69 12.77
CA LEU A 521 3.59 -42.92 11.47
C LEU A 521 2.62 -44.11 11.58
N ALA A 522 1.43 -43.98 10.98
CA ALA A 522 0.48 -45.07 10.88
C ALA A 522 0.79 -46.02 9.70
N VAL A 523 1.73 -45.64 8.85
CA VAL A 523 2.21 -46.40 7.69
C VAL A 523 3.74 -46.55 7.74
N PRO A 524 4.31 -47.58 7.10
CA PRO A 524 5.74 -47.66 6.81
C PRO A 524 6.26 -46.42 6.04
N LEU A 525 7.55 -46.12 6.14
CA LEU A 525 8.14 -44.90 5.55
C LEU A 525 8.03 -44.84 4.02
N ASP A 526 8.13 -46.00 3.36
CA ASP A 526 7.90 -46.21 1.93
C ASP A 526 6.43 -46.04 1.51
N GLY A 527 5.51 -46.07 2.48
CA GLY A 527 4.09 -45.76 2.28
C GLY A 527 3.75 -44.27 2.38
N VAL A 528 4.72 -43.39 2.69
CA VAL A 528 4.50 -41.93 2.75
C VAL A 528 4.39 -41.36 1.34
N SER A 529 3.34 -40.58 1.10
CA SER A 529 3.11 -39.94 -0.20
C SER A 529 3.88 -38.63 -0.29
N TYR A 530 4.94 -38.60 -1.09
CA TYR A 530 5.74 -37.41 -1.36
C TYR A 530 5.18 -36.60 -2.53
N SER A 531 5.59 -35.34 -2.63
CA SER A 531 5.35 -34.55 -3.85
C SER A 531 6.01 -35.21 -5.07
N PRO A 532 5.44 -35.03 -6.28
CA PRO A 532 6.07 -35.47 -7.52
C PRO A 532 7.50 -34.92 -7.70
N PRO A 533 8.42 -35.67 -8.37
CA PRO A 533 9.83 -35.26 -8.53
C PRO A 533 10.05 -33.94 -9.29
N ASP A 534 9.07 -33.48 -10.06
CA ASP A 534 9.09 -32.22 -10.81
C ASP A 534 8.64 -31.01 -9.98
N LYS A 535 8.37 -31.20 -8.68
CA LYS A 535 7.97 -30.15 -7.73
C LYS A 535 8.95 -30.04 -6.58
N ASP A 536 8.85 -28.93 -5.84
CA ASP A 536 9.56 -28.78 -4.57
C ASP A 536 9.24 -29.94 -3.61
N VAL A 537 10.23 -30.30 -2.78
CA VAL A 537 10.12 -31.42 -1.84
C VAL A 537 9.03 -31.17 -0.80
N GLY A 538 8.14 -32.13 -0.62
CA GLY A 538 7.05 -32.07 0.33
C GLY A 538 6.38 -33.43 0.52
N ILE A 539 5.42 -33.47 1.45
CA ILE A 539 4.59 -34.64 1.75
C ILE A 539 3.14 -34.22 1.50
N THR A 540 2.42 -35.00 0.68
CA THR A 540 1.02 -34.73 0.34
C THR A 540 0.06 -35.27 1.39
N GLU A 541 0.41 -36.39 2.02
CA GLU A 541 -0.34 -37.01 3.11
C GLU A 541 0.63 -37.68 4.10
N LEU A 542 0.38 -37.47 5.40
CA LEU A 542 1.17 -38.05 6.49
C LEU A 542 0.27 -38.76 7.52
N PRO A 543 -0.09 -40.03 7.29
CA PRO A 543 -0.91 -40.79 8.22
C PRO A 543 -0.17 -41.00 9.56
N ILE A 544 -0.81 -40.65 10.68
CA ILE A 544 -0.22 -40.72 12.03
C ILE A 544 -1.12 -41.47 13.02
N THR A 545 -0.51 -42.01 14.08
CA THR A 545 -1.14 -42.56 15.29
C THR A 545 -0.42 -42.00 16.52
N TRP A 546 -1.09 -41.81 17.66
CA TRP A 546 -0.51 -41.11 18.81
C TRP A 546 -1.07 -41.50 20.18
#